data_AF-A0A1U9K2B1-F1
#
_entry.id   AF-A0A1U9K2B1-F1
#
_cell.length_a   1.000
_cell.length_b   1.000
_cell.length_c   1.000
_cell.angle_alpha   90.00
_cell.angle_beta   90.00
_cell.angle_gamma   90.00
#
_symmetry.space_group_name_H-M   'P 1'
#
loop_
_entity.id
_entity.type
_entity.pdbx_description
1 polymer ?
#
loop_
_entity_poly.entity_id
_entity_poly.type
_entity_poly.pdbx_seq_one_letter_code
_entity_poly.pdbx_strand_id
1 'polypeptide(L)'
;MGAYVTLGEIEAGFVNMTEAMAQQHNIGGYLAPRTSCYDRIRITVTVMKAHQNNPAVTAWFDYLRSPSAQQILDRYELYAHD
;
A
#
# COMPACT_ATOMS: atom_id res chain seq x y z
N MET A 1 12.27 -8.93 1.86
CA MET A 1 12.69 -8.50 0.50
C MET A 1 13.26 -7.08 0.53
N GLY A 2 12.51 -6.05 0.94
CA GLY A 2 13.02 -4.67 1.03
C GLY A 2 14.36 -4.55 1.77
N ALA A 3 14.45 -5.15 2.96
CA ALA A 3 15.68 -5.18 3.77
C ALA A 3 16.92 -5.73 3.01
N TYR A 4 16.76 -6.76 2.18
CA TYR A 4 17.86 -7.37 1.44
C TYR A 4 18.39 -6.47 0.32
N VAL A 5 17.50 -5.72 -0.35
CA VAL A 5 17.88 -4.72 -1.36
C VAL A 5 18.58 -3.54 -0.70
N THR A 6 18.04 -3.03 0.41
CA THR A 6 18.62 -1.88 1.12
C THR A 6 19.96 -2.18 1.78
N LEU A 7 20.18 -3.42 2.20
CA LEU A 7 21.46 -3.86 2.79
C LEU A 7 22.49 -4.25 1.72
N GLY A 8 22.11 -4.26 0.43
CA GLY A 8 22.99 -4.66 -0.67
C GLY A 8 23.29 -6.17 -0.71
N GLU A 9 22.52 -6.99 0.01
CA GLU A 9 22.65 -8.45 -0.05
C GLU A 9 22.15 -9.02 -1.38
N ILE A 10 21.25 -8.28 -2.06
CA ILE A 10 20.82 -8.55 -3.43
C ILE A 10 20.84 -7.26 -4.25
N GLU A 11 21.10 -7.39 -5.55
CA GLU A 11 21.23 -6.23 -6.47
C GLU A 11 19.89 -5.62 -6.86
N ALA A 12 18.82 -6.43 -6.91
CA ALA A 12 17.47 -6.01 -7.26
C ALA A 12 16.41 -6.96 -6.69
N GLY A 13 15.18 -6.46 -6.52
CA GLY A 13 14.05 -7.28 -6.08
C GLY A 13 12.71 -6.60 -6.34
N PHE A 14 11.64 -7.39 -6.31
CA PHE A 14 10.28 -6.86 -6.36
C PHE A 14 9.84 -6.46 -4.94
N VAL A 15 9.40 -5.21 -4.80
CA VAL A 15 8.86 -4.63 -3.57
C VAL A 15 7.58 -3.85 -3.89
N ASN A 16 6.77 -3.58 -2.87
CA ASN A 16 5.63 -2.67 -3.04
C ASN A 16 6.12 -1.24 -3.30
N MET A 17 5.34 -0.44 -4.04
CA MET A 17 5.68 0.96 -4.30
C MET A 17 5.88 1.75 -3.00
N THR A 18 5.04 1.50 -2.00
CA THR A 18 5.15 2.14 -0.68
C THR A 18 6.50 1.88 0.00
N GLU A 19 7.07 0.68 -0.18
CA GLU A 19 8.40 0.33 0.31
C GLU A 19 9.49 1.05 -0.51
N ALA A 20 9.38 1.05 -1.84
CA ALA A 20 10.33 1.74 -2.71
C ALA A 20 10.40 3.25 -2.41
N MET A 21 9.25 3.89 -2.15
CA MET A 21 9.17 5.29 -1.72
C MET A 21 9.80 5.52 -0.34
N ALA A 22 9.51 4.64 0.62
CA ALA A 22 10.09 4.74 1.97
C ALA A 22 11.62 4.59 1.97
N GLN A 23 12.15 3.78 1.05
CA GLN A 23 13.58 3.51 0.91
C GLN A 23 14.25 4.33 -0.20
N GLN A 24 13.61 5.37 -0.74
CA GLN A 24 14.10 6.09 -1.92
C GLN A 24 15.54 6.64 -1.78
N HIS A 25 16.00 6.87 -0.54
CA HIS A 25 17.37 7.34 -0.23
C HIS A 25 18.36 6.20 0.05
N ASN A 26 17.88 4.97 0.16
CA ASN A 26 18.64 3.76 0.50
C ASN A 26 18.72 2.76 -0.66
N ILE A 27 18.08 3.03 -1.80
CA ILE A 27 18.13 2.21 -3.02
C ILE A 27 18.58 3.07 -4.20
N GLY A 28 19.16 2.45 -5.23
CA GLY A 28 19.60 3.15 -6.45
C GLY A 28 18.45 3.65 -7.35
N GLY A 29 17.20 3.31 -7.01
CA GLY A 29 15.98 3.67 -7.75
C GLY A 29 15.00 2.50 -7.84
N TYR A 30 13.91 2.72 -8.56
CA TYR A 30 12.93 1.67 -8.85
C TYR A 30 12.38 1.84 -10.28
N LEU A 31 11.90 0.73 -10.85
CA LEU A 31 11.23 0.69 -12.14
C LEU A 31 9.82 0.14 -11.95
N ALA A 32 8.81 0.89 -12.38
CA ALA A 32 7.43 0.41 -12.38
C ALA A 32 7.21 -0.51 -13.60
N PRO A 33 6.83 -1.79 -13.39
CA PRO A 33 6.48 -2.67 -14.49
C PRO A 33 5.20 -2.18 -15.19
N ARG A 34 5.04 -2.49 -16.47
CA ARG A 34 3.78 -2.20 -17.19
C ARG A 34 2.64 -2.96 -16.50
N THR A 35 1.50 -2.30 -16.34
CA THR A 35 0.31 -2.90 -15.71
C THR A 35 -0.25 -4.10 -16.47
N SER A 36 0.10 -4.27 -17.75
CA SER A 36 -0.24 -5.46 -18.54
C SER A 36 0.55 -6.71 -18.16
N CYS A 37 1.61 -6.58 -17.34
CA CYS A 37 2.49 -7.68 -16.97
C CYS A 37 2.01 -8.44 -15.73
N TYR A 38 0.99 -7.94 -15.02
CA TYR A 38 0.50 -8.53 -13.78
C TYR A 38 -0.98 -8.16 -13.54
N ASP A 39 -1.71 -9.05 -12.86
CA ASP A 39 -3.03 -8.71 -12.37
C ASP A 39 -2.95 -7.62 -11.32
N ARG A 40 -3.90 -6.68 -11.35
CA ARG A 40 -3.94 -5.58 -10.39
C ARG A 40 -3.91 -6.10 -8.95
N ILE A 41 -2.93 -5.64 -8.19
CA ILE A 41 -2.83 -5.89 -6.74
C ILE A 41 -3.98 -5.13 -6.06
N ARG A 42 -4.88 -5.86 -5.38
CA ARG A 42 -6.01 -5.31 -4.63
C ARG A 42 -5.79 -5.52 -3.14
N ILE A 43 -5.78 -4.43 -2.39
CA ILE A 43 -5.77 -4.45 -0.92
C ILE A 43 -7.20 -4.20 -0.45
N THR A 44 -7.81 -5.19 0.19
CA THR A 44 -9.20 -5.11 0.68
C THR A 44 -9.23 -5.17 2.18
N VAL A 45 -10.16 -4.43 2.80
CA VAL A 45 -10.42 -4.48 4.23
C VAL A 45 -11.91 -4.76 4.48
N THR A 46 -12.21 -5.54 5.52
CA THR A 46 -13.58 -5.89 5.89
C THR A 46 -13.74 -5.94 7.40
N VAL A 47 -14.98 -5.81 7.87
CA VAL A 47 -15.30 -5.86 9.31
C VAL A 47 -15.43 -7.31 9.75
N MET A 48 -14.68 -7.69 10.78
CA MET A 48 -14.87 -8.99 11.42
C MET A 48 -16.26 -9.06 12.04
N LYS A 49 -16.98 -10.17 11.84
CA LYS A 49 -18.36 -10.36 12.31
C LYS A 49 -18.56 -10.03 13.80
N ALA A 50 -17.59 -10.36 14.65
CA ALA A 50 -17.61 -10.06 16.08
C ALA A 50 -17.65 -8.56 16.41
N HIS A 51 -17.28 -7.69 15.46
CA HIS A 51 -17.19 -6.24 15.62
C HIS A 51 -18.12 -5.46 14.68
N GLN A 52 -19.07 -6.13 14.01
CA GLN A 52 -19.98 -5.50 13.05
C GLN A 52 -20.80 -4.33 13.62
N ASN A 53 -21.06 -4.35 14.94
CA ASN A 53 -21.81 -3.31 15.64
C ASN A 53 -20.92 -2.40 16.51
N ASN A 54 -19.60 -2.47 16.36
CA ASN A 54 -18.69 -1.64 17.14
C ASN A 54 -18.63 -0.23 16.52
N PRO A 55 -19.07 0.82 17.24
CA PRO A 55 -19.10 2.19 16.69
C PRO A 55 -17.70 2.71 16.32
N ALA A 56 -16.64 2.26 16.99
CA ALA A 56 -15.27 2.64 16.63
C ALA A 56 -14.83 2.03 15.29
N VAL A 57 -15.30 0.82 14.97
CA VAL A 57 -15.03 0.18 13.67
C VAL A 57 -15.78 0.91 12.56
N THR A 58 -17.05 1.25 12.78
CA THR A 58 -17.83 2.07 11.85
C THR A 58 -17.14 3.41 11.58
N ALA A 59 -16.76 4.14 12.64
CA ALA A 59 -16.08 5.42 12.51
C ALA A 59 -14.75 5.33 11.74
N TRP A 60 -13.99 4.24 11.92
CA TRP A 60 -12.76 4.02 11.17
C TRP A 60 -13.01 3.75 9.68
N PHE A 61 -14.01 2.93 9.35
CA PHE A 61 -14.42 2.72 7.95
C PHE A 61 -14.93 4.00 7.30
N ASP A 62 -15.65 4.84 8.04
CA ASP A 62 -16.10 6.15 7.54
C ASP A 62 -14.90 7.09 7.32
N TYR A 63 -13.92 7.08 8.22
CA TYR A 63 -12.67 7.82 8.03
C TYR A 63 -11.92 7.35 6.78
N LEU A 64 -11.81 6.05 6.51
CA LEU A 64 -11.16 5.52 5.31
C LEU A 64 -11.79 6.04 4.01
N ARG A 65 -13.10 6.36 4.02
CA ARG A 65 -13.82 6.96 2.88
C ARG A 65 -13.70 8.49 2.83
N SER A 66 -13.14 9.13 3.84
CA SER A 66 -13.01 10.58 3.90
C SER A 66 -11.97 11.10 2.89
N PRO A 67 -12.12 12.35 2.40
CA PRO A 67 -11.12 12.97 1.52
C PRO A 67 -9.70 12.96 2.09
N SER A 68 -9.56 13.12 3.41
CA SER A 68 -8.27 13.08 4.10
C SER A 68 -7.58 11.72 3.96
N ALA A 69 -8.31 10.63 4.17
CA ALA A 69 -7.76 9.29 4.00
C ALA A 69 -7.45 9.00 2.52
N GLN A 70 -8.34 9.39 1.60
CA GLN A 70 -8.12 9.20 0.16
C GLN A 70 -6.85 9.93 -0.32
N GLN A 71 -6.61 11.16 0.14
CA GLN A 71 -5.36 11.88 -0.16
C GLN A 71 -4.09 11.18 0.34
N ILE A 72 -4.16 10.50 1.49
CA ILE A 72 -3.05 9.70 2.00
C ILE A 72 -2.82 8.50 1.09
N LEU A 73 -3.89 7.79 0.71
CA LEU A 73 -3.80 6.61 -0.15
C LEU A 73 -3.24 6.97 -1.54
N ASP A 74 -3.76 8.04 -2.16
CA ASP A 74 -3.31 8.53 -3.46
C ASP A 74 -1.83 8.90 -3.47
N ARG A 75 -1.33 9.54 -2.39
CA ARG A 75 0.09 9.89 -2.24
C ARG A 75 1.01 8.67 -2.36
N TYR A 76 0.53 7.51 -1.92
CA TYR A 76 1.28 6.26 -1.89
C TYR A 76 0.84 5.29 -3.00
N GLU A 77 0.13 5.79 -4.01
CA GLU A 77 -0.38 5.03 -5.15
C GLU A 77 -1.27 3.83 -4.76
N LEU A 78 -1.91 3.94 -3.59
CA LEU A 78 -2.96 3.03 -3.16
C LEU A 78 -4.29 3.64 -3.56
N TYR A 79 -5.03 2.97 -4.42
CA TYR A 79 -6.33 3.46 -4.86
C TYR A 79 -7.42 2.72 -4.09
N ALA A 80 -8.24 3.45 -3.35
CA ALA A 80 -9.49 2.88 -2.87
C ALA A 80 -10.42 2.71 -4.09
N HIS A 81 -10.98 1.51 -4.24
CA HIS A 81 -12.09 1.27 -5.15
C HIS A 81 -13.34 1.07 -4.32
N ASP A 82 -14.47 1.54 -4.85
CA ASP A 82 -15.80 1.30 -4.32
C ASP A 82 -16.21 -0.18 -4.42
#